data_AF-A0A024TWQ0-F1
#
_entry.id   AF-A0A024TWQ0-F1
#
_cell.length_a   1.000
_cell.length_b   1.000
_cell.length_c   1.000
_cell.angle_alpha   90.00
_cell.angle_beta   90.00
_cell.angle_gamma   90.00
#
_symmetry.space_group_name_H-M   'P 1'
#
loop_
_entity.id
_entity.type
_entity.pdbx_description
1 polymer ?
#
loop_
_entity_poly.entity_id
_entity_poly.type
_entity_poly.pdbx_seq_one_letter_code
_entity_poly.pdbx_strand_id
1 'polypeptide(L)'
;MATTSPDDMIEYLDKCSLSQYATPYLTCCLCNSINFIDVPSIRGIRAKRSSTEYESLPPCCGCGSTRHLRTGATSFHTELELESQALEDFETKRLPAAIEIQRVVRGRLGRVDAKRRRLEKQRWARRIFRAAACIQKRVRGIQARTRSDIERCIFVIVNAHPLVYAFATAATTGNSAQPRGERDIFWYDSADELSVFCWDYREFVRRTGGRPPLWRVEANVREVAKRILQREHVLVTRLQARWRGITARSSIYELKKQRGWVRSLQHAPVIKIQRQLRTHQCRRRCKRLRRAVGRNVRMETTPRSTRCAHT
;
A
#
# COMPACT_ATOMS: atom_id res chain seq x y z
N MET A 1 -100.52 -62.95 -73.05
CA MET A 1 -99.20 -62.74 -72.42
C MET A 1 -99.22 -61.35 -71.83
N ALA A 2 -99.15 -61.24 -70.50
CA ALA A 2 -99.42 -60.01 -69.76
C ALA A 2 -98.34 -58.95 -70.01
N THR A 3 -98.79 -57.73 -70.34
CA THR A 3 -97.98 -56.52 -70.50
C THR A 3 -97.72 -55.89 -69.13
N THR A 4 -96.48 -55.86 -68.68
CA THR A 4 -96.06 -55.07 -67.51
C THR A 4 -96.07 -53.57 -67.85
N SER A 5 -96.60 -52.76 -66.94
CA SER A 5 -96.75 -51.31 -67.08
C SER A 5 -95.39 -50.59 -67.03
N PRO A 6 -95.15 -49.55 -67.85
CA PRO A 6 -93.92 -48.75 -67.82
C PRO A 6 -93.69 -48.02 -66.48
N ASP A 7 -94.74 -47.75 -65.71
CA ASP A 7 -94.63 -47.11 -64.40
C ASP A 7 -93.99 -48.05 -63.35
N ASP A 8 -94.18 -49.36 -63.48
CA ASP A 8 -93.52 -50.35 -62.61
C ASP A 8 -92.01 -50.45 -62.89
N MET A 9 -91.58 -50.20 -64.14
CA MET A 9 -90.16 -50.13 -64.48
C MET A 9 -89.51 -48.84 -63.96
N ILE A 10 -90.22 -47.72 -63.98
CA ILE A 10 -89.70 -46.45 -63.45
C ILE A 10 -89.59 -46.55 -61.93
N GLU A 11 -90.57 -47.13 -61.24
CA GLU A 11 -90.49 -47.36 -59.79
C GLU A 11 -89.41 -48.40 -59.42
N TYR A 12 -89.12 -49.38 -60.28
CA TYR A 12 -88.00 -50.31 -60.14
C TYR A 12 -86.64 -49.61 -60.33
N LEU A 13 -86.54 -48.71 -61.32
CA LEU A 13 -85.33 -47.93 -61.60
C LEU A 13 -85.07 -46.87 -60.50
N ASP A 14 -86.11 -46.27 -59.93
CA ASP A 14 -86.00 -45.34 -58.79
C ASP A 14 -85.65 -46.06 -57.46
N LYS A 15 -86.02 -47.34 -57.33
CA LYS A 15 -85.54 -48.21 -56.24
C LYS A 15 -84.08 -48.64 -56.42
N CYS A 16 -83.57 -48.67 -57.66
CA CYS A 16 -82.16 -48.96 -57.96
C CYS A 16 -81.25 -47.74 -57.84
N SER A 17 -81.76 -46.51 -58.00
CA SER A 17 -80.93 -45.30 -58.12
C SER A 17 -80.31 -44.79 -56.81
N LEU A 18 -80.85 -45.14 -55.63
CA LEU A 18 -80.44 -44.55 -54.35
C LEU A 18 -79.45 -45.40 -53.50
N SER A 19 -79.06 -46.60 -53.95
CA SER A 19 -78.16 -47.48 -53.15
C SER A 19 -76.86 -47.92 -53.85
N GLN A 20 -76.64 -47.54 -55.11
CA GLN A 20 -75.56 -48.08 -55.94
C GLN A 20 -74.38 -47.11 -56.22
N TYR A 21 -74.44 -45.84 -55.79
CA TYR A 21 -73.38 -44.86 -56.07
C TYR A 21 -72.61 -44.37 -54.82
N ALA A 22 -72.53 -45.16 -53.76
CA ALA A 22 -71.43 -45.00 -52.80
C ALA A 22 -70.19 -45.61 -53.49
N THR A 23 -69.33 -44.78 -54.08
CA THR A 23 -68.10 -45.27 -54.73
C THR A 23 -67.32 -46.14 -53.74
N PRO A 24 -67.04 -47.43 -54.04
CA PRO A 24 -66.44 -48.39 -53.10
C PRO A 24 -64.94 -48.15 -52.87
N TYR A 25 -64.46 -46.93 -53.12
CA TYR A 25 -63.06 -46.57 -53.17
C TYR A 25 -62.79 -45.42 -52.20
N LEU A 26 -61.80 -45.59 -51.34
CA LEU A 26 -61.16 -44.49 -50.63
C LEU A 26 -59.75 -44.32 -51.17
N THR A 27 -59.35 -43.09 -51.43
CA THR A 27 -57.97 -42.76 -51.79
C THR A 27 -57.29 -42.10 -50.60
N CYS A 28 -56.09 -42.57 -50.27
CA CYS A 28 -55.34 -41.94 -49.20
C CYS A 28 -54.55 -40.73 -49.70
N CYS A 29 -54.72 -39.58 -49.07
CA CYS A 29 -53.98 -38.35 -49.39
C CYS A 29 -52.48 -38.43 -49.10
N LEU A 30 -52.00 -39.44 -48.35
CA LEU A 30 -50.58 -39.63 -48.05
C LEU A 30 -49.88 -40.64 -48.96
N CYS A 31 -50.56 -41.75 -49.28
CA CYS A 31 -50.01 -42.87 -50.06
C CYS A 31 -50.46 -42.86 -51.53
N ASN A 32 -51.46 -42.05 -51.87
CA ASN A 32 -52.26 -42.12 -53.10
C ASN A 32 -52.81 -43.52 -53.42
N SER A 33 -52.83 -44.43 -52.44
CA SER A 33 -53.29 -45.79 -52.67
C SER A 33 -54.81 -45.86 -52.53
N ILE A 34 -55.41 -46.70 -53.38
CA ILE A 34 -56.84 -46.94 -53.39
C ILE A 34 -57.12 -48.10 -52.44
N ASN A 35 -57.88 -47.81 -51.40
CA ASN A 35 -58.50 -48.79 -50.54
C ASN A 35 -59.87 -49.13 -51.08
N PHE A 36 -60.10 -50.40 -51.35
CA PHE A 36 -61.41 -50.92 -51.67
C PHE A 36 -62.16 -51.15 -50.36
N ILE A 37 -63.40 -50.69 -50.30
CA ILE A 37 -64.28 -51.04 -49.20
C ILE A 37 -65.48 -51.82 -49.72
N ASP A 38 -65.80 -52.89 -49.02
CA ASP A 38 -67.01 -53.65 -49.23
C ASP A 38 -68.21 -52.85 -48.69
N VAL A 39 -68.88 -52.09 -49.55
CA VAL A 39 -70.05 -51.24 -49.21
C VAL A 39 -71.15 -51.99 -48.44
N PRO A 40 -71.50 -53.26 -48.73
CA PRO A 40 -72.45 -54.01 -47.90
C PRO A 40 -71.95 -54.31 -46.48
N SER A 41 -70.64 -54.33 -46.23
CA SER A 41 -70.06 -54.51 -44.89
C SER A 41 -70.13 -53.25 -44.00
N ILE A 42 -70.39 -52.07 -44.59
CA ILE A 42 -70.61 -50.78 -43.90
C ILE A 42 -72.12 -50.52 -43.67
N ARG A 43 -73.00 -51.51 -43.88
CA ARG A 43 -74.45 -51.35 -43.66
C ARG A 43 -74.81 -51.25 -42.18
N GLY A 44 -74.62 -50.06 -41.60
CA GLY A 44 -74.89 -49.75 -40.19
C GLY A 44 -75.84 -48.58 -39.91
N ILE A 45 -76.47 -47.93 -40.90
CA ILE A 45 -77.35 -46.76 -40.61
C ILE A 45 -78.80 -47.17 -40.28
N ARG A 46 -79.22 -48.42 -40.54
CA ARG A 46 -80.57 -48.91 -40.19
C ARG A 46 -80.57 -50.34 -39.61
N ALA A 47 -79.78 -50.58 -38.57
CA ALA A 47 -79.97 -51.75 -37.71
C ALA A 47 -80.00 -51.31 -36.24
N LYS A 48 -81.12 -51.61 -35.57
CA LYS A 48 -81.32 -51.37 -34.15
C LYS A 48 -80.47 -52.38 -33.34
N ARG A 49 -79.62 -51.82 -32.48
CA ARG A 49 -79.15 -52.30 -31.16
C ARG A 49 -78.07 -53.41 -31.09
N SER A 50 -77.04 -53.05 -30.32
CA SER A 50 -76.16 -53.86 -29.45
C SER A 50 -74.84 -54.44 -29.98
N SER A 51 -74.02 -53.63 -30.67
CA SER A 51 -72.57 -53.76 -30.57
C SER A 51 -71.92 -52.37 -30.47
N THR A 52 -71.02 -52.20 -29.50
CA THR A 52 -70.23 -50.99 -29.25
C THR A 52 -68.94 -51.00 -30.06
N GLU A 53 -68.96 -51.62 -31.23
CA GLU A 53 -67.84 -51.61 -32.17
C GLU A 53 -68.13 -50.51 -33.17
N TYR A 54 -67.50 -49.34 -32.97
CA TYR A 54 -67.46 -48.33 -34.02
C TYR A 54 -66.84 -48.98 -35.26
N GLU A 55 -67.56 -49.02 -36.37
CA GLU A 55 -67.04 -49.46 -37.66
C GLU A 55 -65.81 -48.62 -38.01
N SER A 56 -64.61 -49.18 -37.77
CA SER A 56 -63.36 -48.51 -38.10
C SER A 56 -63.10 -48.69 -39.59
N LEU A 57 -62.90 -47.58 -40.30
CA LEU A 57 -62.42 -47.62 -41.68
C LEU A 57 -61.16 -48.50 -41.77
N PRO A 58 -61.01 -49.32 -42.83
CA PRO A 58 -59.81 -50.10 -43.01
C PRO A 58 -58.60 -49.15 -43.18
N PRO A 59 -57.44 -49.46 -42.58
CA PRO A 59 -56.23 -48.64 -42.72
C PRO A 59 -55.77 -48.53 -44.18
N CYS A 60 -55.12 -47.42 -44.58
CA CYS A 60 -54.49 -47.30 -45.91
C CYS A 60 -53.61 -48.53 -46.17
N CYS A 61 -53.81 -49.21 -47.30
CA CYS A 61 -52.95 -50.33 -47.70
C CYS A 61 -51.48 -49.92 -47.92
N GLY A 62 -51.23 -48.62 -48.20
CA GLY A 62 -49.90 -48.04 -48.28
C GLY A 62 -49.32 -47.58 -46.93
N CYS A 63 -49.94 -46.61 -46.25
CA CYS A 63 -49.36 -45.97 -45.05
C CYS A 63 -49.89 -46.50 -43.71
N GLY A 64 -50.86 -47.41 -43.70
CA GLY A 64 -51.43 -47.98 -42.48
C GLY A 64 -52.29 -47.03 -41.63
N SER A 65 -52.47 -45.77 -42.05
CA SER A 65 -53.28 -44.78 -41.32
C SER A 65 -54.71 -44.70 -41.84
N THR A 66 -55.66 -44.44 -40.94
CA THR A 66 -57.08 -44.20 -41.25
C THR A 66 -57.42 -42.71 -41.36
N ARG A 67 -56.50 -41.81 -40.98
CA ARG A 67 -56.77 -40.37 -40.79
C ARG A 67 -56.85 -39.56 -42.09
N HIS A 68 -56.24 -40.04 -43.17
CA HIS A 68 -56.06 -39.28 -44.40
C HIS A 68 -56.71 -39.95 -45.61
N LEU A 69 -57.84 -40.62 -45.39
CA LEU A 69 -58.63 -41.25 -46.45
C LEU A 69 -59.70 -40.27 -46.93
N ARG A 70 -59.80 -40.06 -48.24
CA ARG A 70 -60.86 -39.29 -48.89
C ARG A 70 -61.74 -40.22 -49.74
N THR A 71 -63.03 -39.89 -49.81
CA THR A 71 -64.02 -40.67 -50.55
C THR A 71 -63.87 -40.47 -52.05
N GLY A 72 -63.81 -41.57 -52.81
CA GLY A 72 -63.69 -41.58 -54.26
C GLY A 72 -62.28 -41.88 -54.77
N ALA A 73 -62.18 -42.12 -56.09
CA ALA A 73 -60.93 -42.36 -56.80
C ALA A 73 -60.33 -41.02 -57.28
N THR A 74 -59.81 -40.23 -56.35
CA THR A 74 -59.12 -38.97 -56.64
C THR A 74 -57.61 -39.18 -56.62
N SER A 75 -56.90 -38.68 -57.65
CA SER A 75 -55.44 -38.72 -57.65
C SER A 75 -54.88 -37.57 -56.83
N PHE A 76 -54.13 -37.88 -55.76
CA PHE A 76 -53.36 -36.93 -54.95
C PHE A 76 -51.90 -36.81 -55.40
N HIS A 77 -51.58 -37.37 -56.58
CA HIS A 77 -50.21 -37.42 -57.07
C HIS A 77 -49.56 -36.03 -57.15
N THR A 78 -50.30 -35.04 -57.65
CA THR A 78 -49.82 -33.66 -57.78
C THR A 78 -49.60 -32.97 -56.44
N GLU A 79 -50.48 -33.18 -55.46
CA GLU A 79 -50.34 -32.62 -54.11
C GLU A 79 -49.13 -33.24 -53.39
N LEU A 80 -48.95 -34.55 -53.52
CA LEU A 80 -47.81 -35.28 -52.95
C LEU A 80 -46.49 -34.90 -53.60
N GLU A 81 -46.45 -34.70 -54.91
CA GLU A 81 -45.26 -34.22 -55.63
C GLU A 81 -44.90 -32.79 -55.23
N LEU A 82 -45.90 -31.92 -55.00
CA LEU A 82 -45.67 -30.56 -54.52
C LEU A 82 -45.15 -30.56 -53.07
N GLU A 83 -45.70 -31.41 -52.20
CA GLU A 83 -45.20 -31.57 -50.83
C GLU A 83 -43.78 -32.15 -50.79
N SER A 84 -43.47 -33.15 -51.64
CA SER A 84 -42.13 -33.73 -51.72
C SER A 84 -41.12 -32.70 -52.25
N GLN A 85 -41.47 -31.96 -53.29
CA GLN A 85 -40.65 -30.86 -53.80
C GLN A 85 -40.44 -29.77 -52.74
N ALA A 86 -41.48 -29.41 -51.98
CA ALA A 86 -41.36 -28.43 -50.91
C ALA A 86 -40.42 -28.88 -49.77
N LEU A 87 -40.44 -30.18 -49.43
CA LEU A 87 -39.53 -30.76 -48.45
C LEU A 87 -38.08 -30.77 -48.96
N GLU A 88 -37.86 -31.21 -50.20
CA GLU A 88 -36.53 -31.18 -50.84
C GLU A 88 -35.97 -29.75 -50.94
N ASP A 89 -36.83 -28.79 -51.29
CA ASP A 89 -36.50 -27.37 -51.32
C ASP A 89 -36.10 -26.84 -49.93
N PHE A 90 -36.84 -27.26 -48.90
CA PHE A 90 -36.56 -26.87 -47.53
C PHE A 90 -35.23 -27.47 -47.04
N GLU A 91 -34.96 -28.74 -47.32
CA GLU A 91 -33.70 -29.40 -47.00
C GLU A 91 -32.52 -28.74 -47.73
N THR A 92 -32.70 -28.38 -49.00
CA THR A 92 -31.70 -27.68 -49.81
C THR A 92 -31.40 -26.28 -49.23
N LYS A 93 -32.41 -25.55 -48.75
CA LYS A 93 -32.27 -24.20 -48.16
C LYS A 93 -31.76 -24.22 -46.72
N ARG A 94 -31.92 -25.32 -46.00
CA ARG A 94 -31.56 -25.45 -44.58
C ARG A 94 -30.06 -25.28 -44.32
N LEU A 95 -29.22 -25.89 -45.15
CA LEU A 95 -27.77 -25.88 -44.95
C LEU A 95 -27.14 -24.49 -45.22
N PRO A 96 -27.49 -23.78 -46.31
CA PRO A 96 -27.11 -22.38 -46.51
C PRO A 96 -27.58 -21.46 -45.38
N ALA A 97 -28.84 -21.59 -44.93
CA ALA A 97 -29.37 -20.79 -43.83
C ALA A 97 -28.60 -21.04 -42.52
N ALA A 98 -28.24 -22.29 -42.21
CA ALA A 98 -27.41 -22.63 -41.06
C ALA A 98 -26.01 -22.01 -41.16
N ILE A 99 -25.38 -22.03 -42.34
CA ILE A 99 -24.08 -21.39 -42.58
C ILE A 99 -24.16 -19.87 -42.35
N GLU A 100 -25.22 -19.23 -42.81
CA GLU A 100 -25.43 -17.80 -42.60
C GLU A 100 -25.56 -17.45 -41.12
N ILE A 101 -26.39 -18.20 -40.38
CA ILE A 101 -26.53 -18.05 -38.92
C ILE A 101 -25.17 -18.22 -38.23
N GLN A 102 -24.42 -19.27 -38.58
CA GLN A 102 -23.09 -19.51 -38.01
C GLN A 102 -22.10 -18.37 -38.32
N ARG A 103 -22.13 -17.82 -39.54
CA ARG A 103 -21.29 -16.68 -39.93
C ARG A 103 -21.61 -15.44 -39.09
N VAL A 104 -22.89 -15.12 -38.91
CA VAL A 104 -23.34 -13.98 -38.08
C VAL A 104 -22.89 -14.17 -36.63
N VAL A 105 -23.11 -15.36 -36.06
CA VAL A 105 -22.72 -15.69 -34.68
C VAL A 105 -21.20 -15.60 -34.48
N ARG A 106 -20.40 -16.21 -35.37
CA ARG A 106 -18.93 -16.13 -35.31
C ARG A 106 -18.43 -14.69 -35.43
N GLY A 107 -19.01 -13.91 -36.34
CA GLY A 107 -18.68 -12.48 -36.49
C GLY A 107 -19.00 -11.67 -35.24
N ARG A 108 -20.15 -11.93 -34.60
CA ARG A 108 -20.52 -11.29 -33.33
C ARG A 108 -19.57 -11.67 -32.20
N LEU A 109 -19.27 -12.96 -32.03
CA LEU A 109 -18.31 -13.44 -31.02
C LEU A 109 -16.92 -12.83 -31.23
N GLY A 110 -16.42 -12.80 -32.46
CA GLY A 110 -15.14 -12.17 -32.78
C GLY A 110 -15.08 -10.69 -32.39
N ARG A 111 -16.17 -9.92 -32.62
CA ARG A 111 -16.26 -8.50 -32.19
C ARG A 111 -16.29 -8.36 -30.67
N VAL A 112 -17.03 -9.22 -29.96
CA VAL A 112 -17.08 -9.23 -28.49
C VAL A 112 -15.70 -9.54 -27.91
N ASP A 113 -15.01 -10.54 -28.46
CA ASP A 113 -13.68 -10.95 -28.03
C ASP A 113 -12.62 -9.88 -28.32
N ALA A 114 -12.67 -9.24 -29.49
CA ALA A 114 -11.80 -8.12 -29.84
C ALA A 114 -12.01 -6.94 -28.88
N LYS A 115 -13.27 -6.62 -28.52
CA LYS A 115 -13.60 -5.59 -27.53
C LYS A 115 -13.04 -5.94 -26.15
N ARG A 116 -13.19 -7.19 -25.70
CA ARG A 116 -12.63 -7.69 -24.44
C ARG A 116 -11.11 -7.55 -24.40
N ARG A 117 -10.39 -8.05 -25.41
CA ARG A 117 -8.92 -7.95 -25.52
C ARG A 117 -8.45 -6.50 -25.53
N ARG A 118 -9.15 -5.60 -26.25
CA ARG A 118 -8.84 -4.16 -26.27
C ARG A 118 -8.98 -3.54 -24.88
N LEU A 119 -10.06 -3.85 -24.15
CA LEU A 119 -10.28 -3.36 -22.79
C LEU A 119 -9.25 -3.91 -21.80
N GLU A 120 -8.89 -5.19 -21.91
CA GLU A 120 -7.85 -5.81 -21.09
C GLU A 120 -6.47 -5.17 -21.33
N LYS A 121 -6.09 -4.97 -22.59
CA LYS A 121 -4.85 -4.27 -22.96
C LYS A 121 -4.82 -2.85 -22.39
N GLN A 122 -5.93 -2.12 -22.46
CA GLN A 122 -6.05 -0.79 -21.85
C GLN A 122 -5.97 -0.82 -20.32
N ARG A 123 -6.57 -1.81 -19.66
CA ARG A 123 -6.49 -1.98 -18.19
C ARG A 123 -5.07 -2.30 -17.76
N TRP A 124 -4.39 -3.20 -18.47
CA TRP A 124 -3.00 -3.56 -18.22
C TRP A 124 -2.06 -2.36 -18.41
N ALA A 125 -2.19 -1.63 -19.52
CA ALA A 125 -1.45 -0.40 -19.75
C ALA A 125 -1.69 0.63 -18.65
N ARG A 126 -2.95 0.83 -18.22
CA ARG A 126 -3.28 1.72 -17.08
C ARG A 126 -2.59 1.30 -15.78
N ARG A 127 -2.50 0.00 -15.49
CA ARG A 127 -1.77 -0.49 -14.32
C ARG A 127 -0.27 -0.19 -14.41
N ILE A 128 0.34 -0.40 -15.58
CA ILE A 128 1.75 -0.07 -15.82
C ILE A 128 1.99 1.43 -15.67
N PHE A 129 1.18 2.27 -16.31
CA PHE A 129 1.32 3.73 -16.20
C PHE A 129 1.16 4.23 -14.77
N ARG A 130 0.20 3.67 -14.01
CA ARG A 130 0.05 3.99 -12.59
C ARG A 130 1.26 3.55 -11.77
N ALA A 131 1.76 2.33 -11.99
CA ALA A 131 2.96 1.84 -11.31
C ALA A 131 4.18 2.70 -11.62
N ALA A 132 4.41 3.02 -12.90
CA ALA A 132 5.48 3.91 -13.34
C ALA A 132 5.35 5.30 -12.72
N ALA A 133 4.15 5.88 -12.71
CA ALA A 133 3.90 7.18 -12.07
C ALA A 133 4.17 7.16 -10.56
N CYS A 134 3.78 6.09 -9.86
CA CYS A 134 4.09 5.91 -8.44
C CYS A 134 5.61 5.83 -8.19
N ILE A 135 6.33 5.05 -9.00
CA ILE A 135 7.80 4.94 -8.91
C ILE A 135 8.46 6.29 -9.19
N GLN A 136 8.07 6.96 -10.28
CA GLN A 136 8.60 8.28 -10.64
C GLN A 136 8.34 9.32 -9.55
N LYS A 137 7.13 9.35 -8.98
CA LYS A 137 6.79 10.23 -7.85
C LYS A 137 7.69 9.95 -6.63
N ARG A 138 7.89 8.67 -6.30
CA ARG A 138 8.76 8.27 -5.19
C ARG A 138 10.21 8.69 -5.42
N VAL A 139 10.75 8.42 -6.61
CA VAL A 139 12.13 8.77 -6.98
C VAL A 139 12.34 10.29 -6.95
N ARG A 140 11.44 11.08 -7.55
CA ARG A 140 11.49 12.55 -7.48
C ARG A 140 11.48 13.06 -6.04
N GLY A 141 10.63 12.47 -5.20
CA GLY A 141 10.57 12.81 -3.78
C GLY A 141 11.85 12.44 -3.01
N ILE A 142 12.47 11.30 -3.30
CA ILE A 142 13.76 10.92 -2.72
C ILE A 142 14.83 11.93 -3.14
N GLN A 143 14.95 12.21 -4.44
CA GLN A 143 15.93 13.15 -4.97
C GLN A 143 15.79 14.56 -4.37
N ALA A 144 14.56 15.04 -4.18
CA ALA A 144 14.32 16.34 -3.55
C ALA A 144 14.78 16.37 -2.09
N ARG A 145 14.42 15.36 -1.28
CA ARG A 145 14.85 15.27 0.12
C ARG A 145 16.36 15.13 0.24
N THR A 146 16.95 14.24 -0.54
CA THR A 146 18.40 14.05 -0.59
C THR A 146 19.10 15.37 -0.91
N ARG A 147 18.57 16.14 -1.87
CA ARG A 147 19.10 17.45 -2.23
C ARG A 147 19.05 18.41 -1.05
N SER A 148 17.89 18.57 -0.41
CA SER A 148 17.73 19.48 0.73
C SER A 148 18.60 19.07 1.93
N ASP A 149 18.74 17.78 2.19
CA ASP A 149 19.61 17.26 3.26
C ASP A 149 21.07 17.63 2.99
N ILE A 150 21.54 17.49 1.75
CA ILE A 150 22.90 17.83 1.34
C ILE A 150 23.13 19.34 1.38
N GLU A 151 22.19 20.15 0.89
CA GLU A 151 22.27 21.61 0.98
C GLU A 151 22.38 22.06 2.45
N ARG A 152 21.63 21.43 3.36
CA ARG A 152 21.75 21.67 4.80
C ARG A 152 23.14 21.29 5.34
N CYS A 153 23.71 20.16 4.90
CA CYS A 153 25.07 19.79 5.28
C CYS A 153 26.12 20.76 4.73
N ILE A 154 25.97 21.24 3.48
CA ILE A 154 26.83 22.27 2.89
C ILE A 154 26.76 23.55 3.72
N PHE A 155 25.56 23.97 4.13
CA PHE A 155 25.39 25.13 4.99
C PHE A 155 26.15 25.00 6.32
N VAL A 156 26.12 23.83 6.96
CA VAL A 156 26.92 23.56 8.17
C VAL A 156 28.42 23.71 7.89
N ILE A 157 28.88 23.18 6.75
CA ILE A 157 30.30 23.24 6.36
C ILE A 157 30.76 24.68 6.10
N VAL A 158 29.96 25.48 5.39
CA VAL A 158 30.29 26.87 5.06
C VAL A 158 30.36 27.75 6.31
N ASN A 159 29.49 27.51 7.28
CA ASN A 159 29.45 28.28 8.52
C ASN A 159 30.36 27.73 9.64
N ALA A 160 31.06 26.62 9.38
CA ALA A 160 31.93 26.02 10.37
C ALA A 160 33.14 26.90 10.64
N HIS A 161 33.59 26.93 11.90
CA HIS A 161 34.82 27.65 12.25
C HIS A 161 36.03 27.03 11.54
N PRO A 162 36.99 27.83 11.01
CA PRO A 162 38.12 27.32 10.20
C PRO A 162 38.93 26.19 10.86
N LEU A 163 39.15 26.27 12.17
CA LEU A 163 39.86 25.21 12.92
C LEU A 163 39.06 23.90 13.03
N VAL A 164 37.73 23.98 13.11
CA VAL A 164 36.86 22.79 13.16
C VAL A 164 36.76 22.18 11.77
N TYR A 165 36.64 23.03 10.75
CA TYR A 165 36.68 22.62 9.36
C TYR A 165 38.00 21.90 9.03
N ALA A 166 39.15 22.50 9.34
CA ALA A 166 40.47 21.90 9.14
C ALA A 166 40.62 20.56 9.89
N PHE A 167 40.05 20.42 11.09
CA PHE A 167 40.02 19.14 11.80
C PHE A 167 39.17 18.09 11.08
N ALA A 168 38.02 18.48 10.52
CA ALA A 168 37.10 17.58 9.85
C ALA A 168 37.63 17.10 8.48
N THR A 169 38.36 17.98 7.78
CA THR A 169 38.90 17.75 6.43
C THR A 169 40.34 17.23 6.43
N ALA A 170 41.05 17.31 7.55
CA ALA A 170 42.37 16.70 7.68
C ALA A 170 42.29 15.22 7.26
N ALA A 171 43.00 14.90 6.18
CA ALA A 171 43.12 13.54 5.68
C ALA A 171 43.68 12.65 6.80
N THR A 172 43.31 11.37 6.77
CA THR A 172 43.83 10.33 7.67
C THR A 172 45.32 10.07 7.36
N THR A 173 46.18 11.07 7.50
CA THR A 173 47.63 10.92 7.42
C THR A 173 48.11 10.27 8.71
N GLY A 174 47.98 8.95 8.79
CA GLY A 174 48.74 7.95 9.57
C GLY A 174 49.03 8.12 11.08
N ASN A 175 49.12 9.34 11.59
CA ASN A 175 49.75 9.71 12.86
C ASN A 175 48.93 10.70 13.70
N SER A 176 47.81 11.24 13.20
CA SER A 176 46.92 12.10 13.99
C SER A 176 45.92 11.26 14.80
N ALA A 177 45.72 11.63 16.06
CA ALA A 177 44.86 10.98 17.05
C ALA A 177 43.35 11.09 16.72
N GLN A 178 42.93 10.58 15.57
CA GLN A 178 41.54 10.35 15.22
C GLN A 178 41.13 8.92 15.57
N PRO A 179 39.87 8.68 15.98
CA PRO A 179 39.40 7.36 16.35
C PRO A 179 39.58 6.38 15.17
N ARG A 180 40.30 5.28 15.43
CA ARG A 180 40.56 4.18 14.48
C ARG A 180 39.24 3.75 13.81
N GLY A 181 39.14 3.95 12.49
CA GLY A 181 38.01 3.48 11.67
C GLY A 181 37.32 4.52 10.80
N GLU A 182 37.73 5.80 10.86
CA GLU A 182 37.17 6.84 9.99
C GLU A 182 37.58 6.64 8.51
N ARG A 183 36.59 6.62 7.62
CA ARG A 183 36.79 6.44 6.17
C ARG A 183 37.59 7.59 5.60
N ASP A 184 38.47 7.28 4.65
CA ASP A 184 39.16 8.29 3.87
C ASP A 184 38.16 9.10 3.03
N ILE A 185 38.24 10.42 3.12
CA ILE A 185 37.28 11.34 2.49
C ILE A 185 38.01 12.09 1.38
N PHE A 186 37.48 11.98 0.16
CA PHE A 186 37.85 12.90 -0.91
C PHE A 186 37.25 14.27 -0.63
N TRP A 187 38.09 15.30 -0.55
CA TRP A 187 37.69 16.67 -0.26
C TRP A 187 38.43 17.67 -1.15
N TYR A 188 37.86 18.88 -1.31
CA TYR A 188 38.44 19.93 -2.15
C TYR A 188 39.44 20.76 -1.35
N ASP A 189 40.66 20.88 -1.87
CA ASP A 189 41.73 21.66 -1.23
C ASP A 189 41.69 23.15 -1.63
N SER A 190 41.18 23.45 -2.83
CA SER A 190 41.08 24.83 -3.34
C SER A 190 39.83 25.54 -2.80
N ALA A 191 40.03 26.74 -2.25
CA ALA A 191 38.94 27.58 -1.75
C ALA A 191 37.99 28.04 -2.88
N ASP A 192 38.53 28.27 -4.09
CA ASP A 192 37.73 28.69 -5.24
C ASP A 192 36.82 27.56 -5.71
N GLU A 193 37.35 26.33 -5.80
CA GLU A 193 36.56 25.14 -6.13
C GLU A 193 35.46 24.91 -5.11
N LEU A 194 35.78 25.07 -3.82
CA LEU A 194 34.82 24.94 -2.73
C LEU A 194 33.73 26.01 -2.81
N SER A 195 34.07 27.25 -3.16
CA SER A 195 33.09 28.34 -3.29
C SER A 195 32.05 28.05 -4.38
N VAL A 196 32.51 27.57 -5.54
CA VAL A 196 31.64 27.18 -6.66
C VAL A 196 30.80 25.95 -6.29
N PHE A 197 31.41 25.00 -5.59
CA PHE A 197 30.72 23.80 -5.09
C PHE A 197 29.60 24.14 -4.11
N CYS A 198 29.84 25.08 -3.19
CA CYS A 198 28.87 25.49 -2.18
C CYS A 198 27.67 26.25 -2.78
N TRP A 199 27.85 26.88 -3.95
CA TRP A 199 26.75 27.54 -4.67
C TRP A 199 25.80 26.55 -5.34
N ASP A 200 26.32 25.63 -6.16
CA ASP A 200 25.52 24.56 -6.77
C ASP A 200 26.37 23.29 -6.98
N TYR A 201 26.35 22.42 -5.98
CA TYR A 201 27.13 21.18 -5.98
C TYR A 201 26.73 20.21 -7.10
N ARG A 202 25.47 20.21 -7.55
CA ARG A 202 25.02 19.25 -8.58
C ARG A 202 25.50 19.69 -9.95
N GLU A 203 25.43 20.98 -10.22
CA GLU A 203 25.93 21.55 -11.46
C GLU A 203 27.45 21.48 -11.52
N PHE A 204 28.13 21.72 -10.38
CA PHE A 204 29.56 21.49 -10.26
C PHE A 204 29.94 20.04 -10.62
N VAL A 205 29.28 19.04 -10.02
CA VAL A 205 29.55 17.62 -10.33
C VAL A 205 29.22 17.24 -11.77
N ARG A 206 28.22 17.89 -12.39
CA ARG A 206 27.98 17.70 -13.83
C ARG A 206 29.11 18.24 -14.69
N ARG A 207 29.60 19.46 -14.38
CA ARG A 207 30.68 20.11 -15.13
C ARG A 207 32.01 19.40 -14.99
N THR A 208 32.28 18.77 -13.85
CA THR A 208 33.45 17.89 -13.67
C THR A 208 33.30 16.52 -14.35
N GLY A 209 32.22 16.29 -15.12
CA GLY A 209 31.98 15.05 -15.84
C GLY A 209 31.59 13.88 -14.93
N GLY A 210 31.12 14.14 -13.72
CA GLY A 210 30.73 13.11 -12.76
C GLY A 210 31.92 12.34 -12.16
N ARG A 211 33.10 12.98 -12.11
CA ARG A 211 34.30 12.45 -11.46
C ARG A 211 34.71 13.40 -10.32
N PRO A 212 34.46 13.06 -9.04
CA PRO A 212 33.84 11.83 -8.52
C PRO A 212 32.31 11.77 -8.74
N PRO A 213 31.71 10.56 -8.67
CA PRO A 213 30.28 10.40 -8.90
C PRO A 213 29.46 11.07 -7.79
N LEU A 214 28.27 11.58 -8.15
CA LEU A 214 27.41 12.37 -7.26
C LEU A 214 27.14 11.69 -5.91
N TRP A 215 26.83 10.40 -5.91
CA TRP A 215 26.55 9.66 -4.66
C TRP A 215 27.74 9.63 -3.71
N ARG A 216 28.98 9.63 -4.23
CA ARG A 216 30.21 9.67 -3.42
C ARG A 216 30.45 11.08 -2.88
N VAL A 217 30.23 12.10 -3.70
CA VAL A 217 30.30 13.50 -3.28
C VAL A 217 29.29 13.78 -2.16
N GLU A 218 28.04 13.37 -2.33
CA GLU A 218 26.99 13.51 -1.31
C GLU A 218 27.35 12.76 -0.02
N ALA A 219 27.91 11.55 -0.12
CA ALA A 219 28.35 10.80 1.06
C ALA A 219 29.47 11.53 1.81
N ASN A 220 30.45 12.08 1.09
CA ASN A 220 31.56 12.84 1.68
C ASN A 220 31.06 14.11 2.37
N VAL A 221 30.15 14.86 1.75
CA VAL A 221 29.54 16.05 2.36
C VAL A 221 28.84 15.72 3.67
N ARG A 222 28.07 14.62 3.71
CA ARG A 222 27.43 14.17 4.96
C ARG A 222 28.45 13.83 6.03
N GLU A 223 29.54 13.16 5.66
CA GLU A 223 30.56 12.75 6.62
C GLU A 223 31.35 13.94 7.16
N VAL A 224 31.72 14.91 6.32
CA VAL A 224 32.40 16.14 6.77
C VAL A 224 31.49 16.94 7.70
N ALA A 225 30.22 17.16 7.33
CA ALA A 225 29.26 17.84 8.20
C ALA A 225 29.09 17.12 9.54
N LYS A 226 29.06 15.79 9.54
CA LYS A 226 28.99 14.98 10.75
C LYS A 226 30.24 15.15 11.62
N ARG A 227 31.45 15.13 11.05
CA ARG A 227 32.71 15.37 11.78
C ARG A 227 32.75 16.76 12.40
N ILE A 228 32.31 17.79 11.68
CA ILE A 228 32.20 19.16 12.18
C ILE A 228 31.28 19.20 13.40
N LEU A 229 30.04 18.71 13.28
CA LEU A 229 29.08 18.71 14.38
C LEU A 229 29.57 17.92 15.59
N GLN A 230 30.17 16.75 15.38
CA GLN A 230 30.75 15.95 16.46
C GLN A 230 31.86 16.71 17.19
N ARG A 231 32.74 17.37 16.44
CA ARG A 231 33.83 18.16 17.02
C ARG A 231 33.28 19.34 17.81
N GLU A 232 32.30 20.07 17.28
CA GLU A 232 31.62 21.16 17.98
C GLU A 232 30.96 20.68 19.26
N HIS A 233 30.21 19.58 19.22
CA HIS A 233 29.60 18.98 20.41
C HIS A 233 30.64 18.67 21.49
N VAL A 234 31.77 18.06 21.14
CA VAL A 234 32.84 17.77 22.10
C VAL A 234 33.39 19.05 22.73
N LEU A 235 33.63 20.10 21.93
CA LEU A 235 34.15 21.38 22.42
C LEU A 235 33.14 22.08 23.33
N VAL A 236 31.86 22.09 22.95
CA VAL A 236 30.76 22.64 23.75
C VAL A 236 30.63 21.88 25.07
N THR A 237 30.68 20.55 25.06
CA THR A 237 30.63 19.75 26.29
C THR A 237 31.79 20.07 27.23
N ARG A 238 33.01 20.24 26.70
CA ARG A 238 34.18 20.66 27.50
C ARG A 238 33.99 22.04 28.12
N LEU A 239 33.50 23.00 27.33
CA LEU A 239 33.20 24.35 27.81
C LEU A 239 32.14 24.33 28.91
N GLN A 240 31.05 23.61 28.69
CA GLN A 240 29.98 23.45 29.68
C GLN A 240 30.46 22.77 30.96
N ALA A 241 31.29 21.73 30.87
CA ALA A 241 31.88 21.08 32.04
C ALA A 241 32.76 22.04 32.86
N ARG A 242 33.61 22.81 32.18
CA ARG A 242 34.45 23.84 32.82
C ARG A 242 33.60 24.93 33.47
N TRP A 243 32.56 25.40 32.79
CA TRP A 243 31.63 26.40 33.30
C TRP A 243 30.93 25.91 34.56
N ARG A 244 30.32 24.71 34.53
CA ARG A 244 29.69 24.09 35.71
C ARG A 244 30.66 23.99 36.90
N GLY A 245 31.93 23.63 36.64
CA GLY A 245 32.97 23.60 37.66
C GLY A 245 33.31 24.97 38.26
N ILE A 246 33.36 26.04 37.44
CA ILE A 246 33.57 27.41 37.92
C ILE A 246 32.37 27.86 38.78
N THR A 247 31.15 27.64 38.30
CA THR A 247 29.93 28.00 39.02
C THR A 247 29.86 27.30 40.38
N ALA A 248 30.15 25.99 40.44
CA ALA A 248 30.18 25.24 41.69
C ALA A 248 31.26 25.72 42.67
N ARG A 249 32.46 26.08 42.17
CA ARG A 249 33.51 26.64 43.04
C ARG A 249 33.12 28.01 43.59
N SER A 250 32.51 28.86 42.78
CA SER A 250 32.02 30.17 43.21
C SER A 250 30.96 30.04 44.31
N SER A 251 29.99 29.14 44.15
CA SER A 251 28.95 28.93 45.16
C SER A 251 29.49 28.33 46.45
N ILE A 252 30.44 27.38 46.37
CA ILE A 252 31.11 26.83 47.55
C ILE A 252 31.94 27.90 48.28
N TYR A 253 32.62 28.77 47.54
CA TYR A 253 33.40 29.87 48.14
C TYR A 253 32.50 30.81 48.94
N GLU A 254 31.39 31.27 48.36
CA GLU A 254 30.42 32.10 49.08
C GLU A 254 29.86 31.38 50.31
N LEU A 255 29.50 30.10 50.20
CA LEU A 255 29.03 29.32 51.35
C LEU A 255 30.09 29.21 52.46
N LYS A 256 31.36 29.00 52.10
CA LYS A 256 32.47 28.97 53.07
C LYS A 256 32.67 30.33 53.74
N LYS A 257 32.55 31.42 52.98
CA LYS A 257 32.63 32.80 53.51
C LYS A 257 31.53 33.05 54.52
N GLN A 258 30.27 32.72 54.20
CA GLN A 258 29.15 32.85 55.11
C GLN A 258 29.32 31.99 56.38
N ARG A 259 29.76 30.73 56.23
CA ARG A 259 30.04 29.86 57.36
C ARG A 259 31.17 30.37 58.26
N GLY A 260 32.22 30.95 57.66
CA GLY A 260 33.31 31.61 58.39
C GLY A 260 32.84 32.83 59.18
N TRP A 261 31.95 33.63 58.58
CA TRP A 261 31.33 34.77 59.25
C TRP A 261 30.49 34.32 60.46
N VAL A 262 29.63 33.32 60.29
CA VAL A 262 28.84 32.75 61.40
C VAL A 262 29.72 32.22 62.53
N ARG A 263 30.78 31.47 62.21
CA ARG A 263 31.74 31.00 63.22
C ARG A 263 32.42 32.16 63.94
N SER A 264 32.78 33.23 63.23
CA SER A 264 33.38 34.42 63.83
C SER A 264 32.44 35.09 64.82
N LEU A 265 31.15 35.20 64.48
CA LEU A 265 30.12 35.70 65.40
C LEU A 265 29.99 34.82 66.64
N GLN A 266 29.97 33.49 66.48
CA GLN A 266 29.87 32.53 67.58
C GLN A 266 31.09 32.54 68.50
N HIS A 267 32.30 32.68 67.95
CA HIS A 267 33.54 32.69 68.73
C HIS A 267 33.91 34.06 69.31
N ALA A 268 33.34 35.16 68.80
CA ALA A 268 33.57 36.51 69.31
C ALA A 268 33.40 36.66 70.84
N PRO A 269 32.31 36.17 71.49
CA PRO A 269 32.18 36.26 72.94
C PRO A 269 33.24 35.45 73.69
N VAL A 270 33.55 34.24 73.22
CA VAL A 270 34.57 33.36 73.81
C VAL A 270 35.95 34.04 73.78
N ILE A 271 36.33 34.64 72.65
CA ILE A 271 37.60 35.37 72.51
C ILE A 271 37.62 36.59 73.44
N LYS A 272 36.51 37.34 73.58
CA LYS A 272 36.42 38.47 74.53
C LYS A 272 36.66 38.00 75.97
N ILE A 273 36.01 36.92 76.40
CA ILE A 273 36.19 36.34 77.74
C ILE A 273 37.64 35.90 77.95
N GLN A 274 38.21 35.14 77.00
CA GLN A 274 39.60 34.70 77.06
C GLN A 274 40.59 35.88 77.13
N ARG A 275 40.35 36.95 76.38
CA ARG A 275 41.19 38.15 76.39
C ARG A 275 41.13 38.86 77.75
N GLN A 276 39.94 39.00 78.33
CA GLN A 276 39.77 39.56 79.68
C GLN A 276 40.48 38.70 80.73
N LEU A 277 40.33 37.37 80.66
CA LEU A 277 40.98 36.43 81.56
C LEU A 277 42.51 36.52 81.48
N ARG A 278 43.09 36.48 80.27
CA ARG A 278 44.54 36.63 80.07
C ARG A 278 45.04 37.98 80.60
N THR A 279 44.32 39.06 80.34
CA THR A 279 44.65 40.41 80.86
C THR A 279 44.63 40.43 82.38
N HIS A 280 43.61 39.82 83.01
CA HIS A 280 43.51 39.70 84.46
C HIS A 280 44.68 38.89 85.05
N GLN A 281 45.02 37.75 84.45
CA GLN A 281 46.18 36.94 84.85
C GLN A 281 47.50 37.71 84.75
N CYS A 282 47.73 38.42 83.64
CA CYS A 282 48.89 39.30 83.46
C CYS A 282 48.94 40.38 84.56
N ARG A 283 47.82 41.07 84.82
CA ARG A 283 47.74 42.08 85.89
C ARG A 283 48.04 41.50 87.27
N ARG A 284 47.53 40.30 87.60
CA ARG A 284 47.86 39.61 88.86
C ARG A 284 49.36 39.26 88.93
N ARG A 285 49.97 38.80 87.83
CA ARG A 285 51.40 38.52 87.75
C ARG A 285 52.23 39.79 87.99
N CYS A 286 51.92 40.89 87.30
CA CYS A 286 52.59 42.17 87.51
C CYS A 286 52.42 42.71 88.95
N LYS A 287 51.21 42.61 89.54
CA LYS A 287 50.99 42.98 90.95
C LYS A 287 51.84 42.12 91.90
N ARG A 288 51.96 40.80 91.66
CA ARG A 288 52.84 39.92 92.46
C ARG A 288 54.31 40.31 92.33
N LEU A 289 54.79 40.56 91.11
CA LEU A 289 56.16 41.00 90.86
C LEU A 289 56.46 42.36 91.53
N ARG A 290 55.57 43.35 91.41
CA ARG A 290 55.71 44.64 92.11
C ARG A 290 55.76 44.49 93.63
N ARG A 291 54.96 43.58 94.21
CA ARG A 291 55.02 43.27 95.65
C ARG A 291 56.32 42.57 96.05
N ALA A 292 56.86 41.68 95.22
CA ALA A 292 58.15 41.04 95.46
C ALA A 292 59.31 42.06 95.41
N VAL A 293 59.34 42.92 94.38
CA VAL A 293 60.32 44.01 94.27
C VAL A 293 60.18 45.00 95.43
N GLY A 294 58.96 45.42 95.78
CA GLY A 294 58.71 46.31 96.92
C GLY A 294 59.05 45.70 98.30
N ARG A 295 59.05 44.37 98.44
CA ARG A 295 59.57 43.68 99.63
C ARG A 295 61.09 43.67 99.67
N ASN A 296 61.76 43.46 98.53
CA ASN A 296 63.22 43.52 98.45
C ASN A 296 63.75 44.92 98.78
N VAL A 297 63.12 45.97 98.26
CA VAL A 297 63.48 47.35 98.61
C VAL A 297 63.26 47.65 100.10
N ARG A 298 62.19 47.12 100.71
CA ARG A 298 61.96 47.27 102.17
C ARG A 298 62.97 46.51 103.03
N MET A 299 63.47 45.36 102.57
CA MET A 299 64.53 44.59 103.24
C MET A 299 65.91 45.29 103.14
N GLU A 300 66.15 46.08 102.10
CA GLU A 300 67.36 46.90 101.97
C GLU A 300 67.30 48.19 102.81
N THR A 301 66.11 48.73 103.08
CA THR A 301 65.95 49.98 103.86
C THR A 301 65.79 49.83 105.37
N THR A 302 65.77 48.61 105.92
CA THR A 302 65.91 48.43 107.37
C THR A 302 67.37 48.64 107.76
N PRO A 303 67.72 49.67 108.56
CA PRO A 303 69.10 49.88 108.97
C PRO A 303 69.52 48.68 109.83
N ARG A 304 70.57 47.98 109.39
CA ARG A 304 71.34 47.11 110.28
C ARG A 304 71.86 48.00 111.41
N SER A 305 71.24 47.90 112.58
CA SER A 305 71.81 48.39 113.83
C SER A 305 73.11 47.63 114.07
N THR A 306 74.21 48.15 113.54
CA THR A 306 75.56 47.80 113.96
C THR A 306 75.81 48.49 115.29
N ARG A 307 75.77 47.70 116.37
CA ARG A 307 76.45 48.02 117.63
C ARG A 307 77.91 48.36 117.31
N CYS A 308 78.30 49.63 117.48
CA CYS A 308 79.70 49.98 117.61
C CYS A 308 80.13 49.73 119.06
N ALA A 309 81.18 48.94 119.19
CA ALA A 309 81.89 48.69 120.41
C ALA A 309 83.06 49.67 120.55
N HIS A 310 83.37 49.96 121.83
CA HIS A 310 84.66 50.36 122.41
C HIS A 310 84.94 51.84 122.75
N THR A 311 85.50 51.92 123.98
CA THR A 311 86.24 52.95 124.73
C THR A 311 85.46 54.12 125.29
#